data_AF-A0A7Y5IXN5-F1
#
_entry.id   AF-A0A7Y5IXN5-F1
#
_cell.length_a   1.000
_cell.length_b   1.000
_cell.length_c   1.000
_cell.angle_alpha   90.00
_cell.angle_beta   90.00
_cell.angle_gamma   90.00
#
_symmetry.space_group_name_H-M   'P 1'
#
loop_
_entity.id
_entity.type
_entity.pdbx_description
1 polymer ?
#
loop_
_entity_poly.entity_id
_entity_poly.type
_entity_poly.pdbx_seq_one_letter_code
_entity_poly.pdbx_strand_id
1 'polypeptide(L)'
;LEIARANLERRVEERTSQLAEELAERKRLQHQLLQAQKLESIGRLAGGVAHEINNMMTGVLGFAEMAEAQAKDHPGIRDDLRQISVAGQRVAQITRQLLTFARRQASKRASIDLGALVRSLEPFLLRVVGENVRLSVSVADGVPRINADASQIEQLIVNLVMNARDAVTGQGTIQIELASTVVDEVRQIGTFEILPGDYVRLAVVDSGVGISAEARSRLFEPFFTTKEVGKGTGLGLSTAHEIIRKSSGLIDVESKVGDGTTFRVRLPGVEAPPSTVDKESLDSSLLQGRETILVVEDEEVIRKILRRMLTQYGYSVLVAGRVEEALRLYRERGDSINLVVTDVIMPDMNGLEFAQEVERLRPGAKVLFLSGYTDAIIAKTGVLEQRVHFLGKPFTAEELIGKVREVLDSPPSAPSAI
;
A
#
# COMPACT_ATOMS: atom_id res chain seq x y z
N LEU A 1 67.21 -1.57 -22.75
CA LEU A 1 66.97 -1.86 -21.31
C LEU A 1 66.07 -0.80 -20.68
N GLU A 2 66.36 0.50 -20.83
CA GLU A 2 65.52 1.59 -20.28
C GLU A 2 64.10 1.63 -20.85
N ILE A 3 63.92 1.44 -22.17
CA ILE A 3 62.58 1.37 -22.80
C ILE A 3 61.76 0.19 -22.26
N ALA A 4 62.40 -0.95 -22.02
CA ALA A 4 61.73 -2.13 -21.45
C ALA A 4 61.33 -1.90 -19.99
N ARG A 5 62.15 -1.17 -19.23
CA ARG A 5 61.85 -0.78 -17.85
C ARG A 5 60.69 0.22 -17.78
N ALA A 6 60.69 1.26 -18.63
CA ALA A 6 59.61 2.24 -18.72
C ALA A 6 58.27 1.60 -19.13
N ASN A 7 58.29 0.65 -20.06
CA ASN A 7 57.09 -0.11 -20.45
C ASN A 7 56.59 -1.03 -19.34
N LEU A 8 57.48 -1.58 -18.53
CA LEU A 8 57.11 -2.41 -17.37
C LEU A 8 56.50 -1.55 -16.25
N GLU A 9 57.10 -0.40 -15.95
CA GLU A 9 56.59 0.57 -14.96
C GLU A 9 55.18 1.05 -15.35
N ARG A 10 54.97 1.41 -16.62
CA ARG A 10 53.64 1.78 -17.13
C ARG A 10 52.60 0.66 -17.00
N ARG A 11 52.97 -0.59 -17.35
CA ARG A 11 52.06 -1.74 -17.21
C ARG A 11 51.74 -2.06 -15.75
N VAL A 12 52.69 -1.88 -14.84
CA VAL A 12 52.46 -2.04 -13.41
C VAL A 12 51.51 -0.95 -12.92
N GLU A 13 51.71 0.30 -13.33
CA GLU A 13 50.85 1.42 -12.95
C GLU A 13 49.40 1.23 -13.46
N GLU A 14 49.24 0.90 -14.75
CA GLU A 14 47.94 0.56 -15.35
C GLU A 14 47.26 -0.60 -14.61
N ARG A 15 48.00 -1.67 -14.27
CA ARG A 15 47.43 -2.83 -13.57
C ARG A 15 47.11 -2.53 -12.12
N THR A 16 47.90 -1.71 -11.42
CA THR A 16 47.60 -1.27 -10.05
C THR A 16 46.37 -0.37 -10.00
N SER A 17 46.16 0.48 -11.01
CA SER A 17 44.96 1.32 -11.09
C SER A 17 43.71 0.49 -11.35
N GLN A 18 43.77 -0.49 -12.26
CA GLN A 18 42.67 -1.42 -12.51
C GLN A 18 42.32 -2.24 -11.25
N LEU A 19 43.33 -2.72 -10.51
CA LEU A 19 43.11 -3.48 -9.28
C LEU A 19 42.46 -2.61 -8.19
N ALA A 20 42.83 -1.33 -8.11
CA ALA A 20 42.23 -0.39 -7.17
C ALA A 20 40.74 -0.11 -7.49
N GLU A 21 40.39 0.03 -8.77
CA GLU A 21 39.00 0.15 -9.23
C GLU A 21 38.17 -1.10 -8.92
N GLU A 22 38.67 -2.29 -9.24
CA GLU A 22 38.00 -3.56 -8.93
C GLU A 22 37.79 -3.74 -7.42
N LEU A 23 38.77 -3.37 -6.59
CA LEU A 23 38.66 -3.42 -5.13
C LEU A 23 37.64 -2.41 -4.59
N ALA A 24 37.56 -1.21 -5.16
CA ALA A 24 36.58 -0.20 -4.79
C ALA A 24 35.15 -0.64 -5.17
N GLU A 25 34.97 -1.19 -6.37
CA GLU A 25 33.70 -1.73 -6.83
C GLU A 25 33.25 -2.93 -5.99
N ARG A 26 34.16 -3.86 -5.70
CA ARG A 26 33.87 -5.01 -4.84
C ARG A 26 33.47 -4.60 -3.43
N LYS A 27 34.16 -3.62 -2.82
CA LYS A 27 33.78 -3.09 -1.50
C LYS A 27 32.40 -2.43 -1.53
N ARG A 28 32.09 -1.68 -2.59
CA ARG A 28 30.77 -1.04 -2.77
C ARG A 28 29.67 -2.10 -2.90
N LEU A 29 29.87 -3.12 -3.73
CA LEU A 29 28.92 -4.23 -3.90
C LEU A 29 28.72 -5.02 -2.60
N GLN A 30 29.80 -5.28 -1.86
CA GLN A 30 29.73 -5.97 -0.56
C GLN A 30 28.95 -5.15 0.48
N HIS A 31 29.15 -3.82 0.52
CA HIS A 31 28.38 -2.93 1.38
C HIS A 31 26.89 -2.90 0.99
N GLN A 32 26.59 -2.85 -0.32
CA GLN A 32 25.21 -2.93 -0.83
C GLN A 32 24.55 -4.27 -0.46
N LEU A 33 25.29 -5.38 -0.52
CA LEU A 33 24.78 -6.71 -0.19
C LEU A 33 24.48 -6.84 1.31
N LEU A 34 25.39 -6.38 2.18
CA LEU A 34 25.16 -6.34 3.63
C LEU A 34 23.97 -5.45 4.00
N GLN A 35 23.84 -4.30 3.36
CA GLN A 35 22.71 -3.40 3.55
C GLN A 35 21.38 -4.04 3.09
N ALA A 36 21.41 -4.77 1.97
CA ALA A 36 20.25 -5.52 1.47
C ALA A 36 19.82 -6.64 2.43
N GLN A 37 20.77 -7.43 2.96
CA GLN A 37 20.48 -8.50 3.92
C GLN A 37 19.91 -7.97 5.24
N LYS A 38 20.42 -6.82 5.72
CA LYS A 38 19.91 -6.15 6.92
C LYS A 38 18.46 -5.69 6.73
N LEU A 39 18.16 -5.07 5.59
CA LEU A 39 16.80 -4.67 5.22
C LEU A 39 15.85 -5.87 5.08
N GLU A 40 16.31 -6.98 4.51
CA GLU A 40 15.52 -8.22 4.39
C GLU A 40 15.15 -8.81 5.76
N SER A 41 16.10 -8.81 6.69
CA SER A 41 15.90 -9.32 8.05
C SER A 41 14.92 -8.46 8.85
N ILE A 42 15.06 -7.13 8.78
CA ILE A 42 14.08 -6.17 9.31
C ILE A 42 12.72 -6.37 8.64
N GLY A 43 12.74 -6.66 7.34
CA GLY A 43 11.59 -6.92 6.50
C GLY A 43 10.70 -8.05 7.00
N ARG A 44 11.32 -9.20 7.28
CA ARG A 44 10.63 -10.40 7.78
C ARG A 44 10.09 -10.21 9.20
N LEU A 45 10.87 -9.58 10.09
CA LEU A 45 10.45 -9.31 11.47
C LEU A 45 9.27 -8.32 11.52
N ALA A 46 9.37 -7.22 10.77
CA ALA A 46 8.28 -6.25 10.65
C ALA A 46 7.02 -6.89 10.03
N GLY A 47 7.19 -7.85 9.10
CA GLY A 47 6.11 -8.64 8.52
C GLY A 47 5.27 -9.39 9.55
N GLY A 48 5.91 -10.14 10.44
CA GLY A 48 5.23 -10.91 11.49
C GLY A 48 4.61 -10.04 12.57
N VAL A 49 5.35 -9.05 13.08
CA VAL A 49 4.86 -8.12 14.12
C VAL A 49 3.66 -7.31 13.63
N ALA A 50 3.70 -6.86 12.38
CA ALA A 50 2.61 -6.09 11.83
C ALA A 50 1.35 -6.92 11.56
N HIS A 51 1.49 -8.22 11.26
CA HIS A 51 0.35 -9.13 11.16
C HIS A 51 -0.38 -9.22 12.51
N GLU A 52 0.35 -9.47 13.61
CA GLU A 52 -0.22 -9.52 14.95
C GLU A 52 -0.87 -8.19 15.35
N ILE A 53 -0.22 -7.06 15.06
CA ILE A 53 -0.81 -5.74 15.35
C ILE A 53 -2.10 -5.53 14.53
N ASN A 54 -2.12 -5.89 13.24
CA ASN A 54 -3.32 -5.75 12.42
C ASN A 54 -4.46 -6.65 12.92
N ASN A 55 -4.16 -7.84 13.40
CA ASN A 55 -5.13 -8.74 14.02
C ASN A 55 -5.72 -8.14 15.30
N MET A 56 -4.86 -7.69 16.22
CA MET A 56 -5.29 -7.00 17.44
C MET A 56 -6.13 -5.77 17.12
N MET A 57 -5.74 -4.99 16.11
CA MET A 57 -6.46 -3.79 15.72
C MET A 57 -7.80 -4.09 15.07
N THR A 58 -7.92 -5.17 14.30
CA THR A 58 -9.22 -5.66 13.79
C THR A 58 -10.15 -5.98 14.96
N GLY A 59 -9.60 -6.60 16.00
CA GLY A 59 -10.26 -6.85 17.28
C GLY A 59 -10.83 -5.59 17.93
N VAL A 60 -9.94 -4.66 18.22
CA VAL A 60 -10.24 -3.41 18.94
C VAL A 60 -11.25 -2.55 18.16
N LEU A 61 -11.02 -2.35 16.86
CA LEU A 61 -11.88 -1.53 16.02
C LEU A 61 -13.27 -2.15 15.88
N GLY A 62 -13.35 -3.46 15.63
CA GLY A 62 -14.63 -4.15 15.49
C GLY A 62 -15.49 -4.09 16.76
N PHE A 63 -14.90 -4.28 17.94
CA PHE A 63 -15.65 -4.14 19.19
C PHE A 63 -16.03 -2.70 19.51
N ALA A 64 -15.16 -1.73 19.20
CA ALA A 64 -15.46 -0.31 19.41
C ALA A 64 -16.65 0.14 18.56
N GLU A 65 -16.69 -0.22 17.27
CA GLU A 65 -17.81 0.06 16.35
C GLU A 65 -19.12 -0.56 16.87
N MET A 66 -19.09 -1.83 17.30
CA MET A 66 -20.28 -2.52 17.81
C MET A 66 -20.79 -1.93 19.12
N ALA A 67 -19.89 -1.57 20.03
CA ALA A 67 -20.25 -0.92 21.27
C ALA A 67 -20.83 0.49 21.00
N GLU A 68 -20.29 1.22 20.02
CA GLU A 68 -20.80 2.55 19.65
C GLU A 68 -22.23 2.43 19.12
N ALA A 69 -22.50 1.42 18.29
CA ALA A 69 -23.82 1.15 17.74
C ALA A 69 -24.86 0.77 18.82
N GLN A 70 -24.43 0.25 19.97
CA GLN A 70 -25.30 -0.08 21.12
C GLN A 70 -25.45 1.07 22.11
N ALA A 71 -24.47 1.98 22.18
CA ALA A 71 -24.46 3.12 23.09
C ALA A 71 -25.29 4.31 22.58
N LYS A 72 -26.33 4.11 21.76
CA LYS A 72 -27.13 5.18 21.12
C LYS A 72 -27.65 6.22 22.12
N ASP A 73 -28.03 5.77 23.31
CA ASP A 73 -28.60 6.61 24.38
C ASP A 73 -27.54 7.18 25.35
N HIS A 74 -26.25 6.92 25.11
CA HIS A 74 -25.14 7.34 25.98
C HIS A 74 -24.07 8.13 25.19
N PRO A 75 -24.25 9.45 24.98
CA PRO A 75 -23.35 10.27 24.16
C PRO A 75 -21.88 10.24 24.60
N GLY A 76 -21.60 10.28 25.91
CA GLY A 76 -20.22 10.24 26.43
C GLY A 76 -19.49 8.93 26.12
N ILE A 77 -20.19 7.79 26.27
CA ILE A 77 -19.63 6.47 25.93
C ILE A 77 -19.38 6.35 24.43
N ARG A 78 -20.26 6.93 23.59
CA ARG A 78 -20.05 6.95 22.15
C ARG A 78 -18.82 7.76 21.74
N ASP A 79 -18.60 8.91 22.36
CA ASP A 79 -17.42 9.72 22.08
C ASP A 79 -16.13 9.00 22.50
N ASP A 80 -16.12 8.34 23.66
CA ASP A 80 -14.97 7.50 24.09
C ASP A 80 -14.68 6.35 23.10
N LEU A 81 -15.72 5.67 22.62
CA LEU A 81 -15.60 4.58 21.64
C LEU A 81 -15.13 5.07 20.26
N ARG A 82 -15.53 6.27 19.86
CA ARG A 82 -14.98 6.93 18.66
C ARG A 82 -13.51 7.26 18.83
N GLN A 83 -13.08 7.76 19.98
CA GLN A 83 -11.66 8.03 20.25
C GLN A 83 -10.82 6.76 20.21
N ILE A 84 -11.32 5.64 20.75
CA ILE A 84 -10.68 4.32 20.64
C ILE A 84 -10.54 3.91 19.17
N SER A 85 -11.59 4.12 18.37
CA SER A 85 -11.59 3.80 16.94
C SER A 85 -10.57 4.65 16.16
N VAL A 86 -10.52 5.96 16.42
CA VAL A 86 -9.54 6.88 15.81
C VAL A 86 -8.10 6.51 16.18
N ALA A 87 -7.84 6.25 17.47
CA ALA A 87 -6.53 5.82 17.94
C ALA A 87 -6.11 4.50 17.28
N GLY A 88 -7.05 3.56 17.15
CA GLY A 88 -6.79 2.29 16.54
C GLY A 88 -6.50 2.34 15.03
N GLN A 89 -7.25 3.15 14.29
CA GLN A 89 -7.00 3.39 12.87
C GLN A 89 -5.61 4.00 12.66
N ARG A 90 -5.17 4.87 13.58
CA ARG A 90 -3.82 5.47 13.55
C ARG A 90 -2.73 4.42 13.75
N VAL A 91 -2.90 3.48 14.68
CA VAL A 91 -1.97 2.35 14.87
C VAL A 91 -1.90 1.49 13.61
N ALA A 92 -3.05 1.16 13.02
CA ALA A 92 -3.10 0.40 11.76
C ALA A 92 -2.36 1.11 10.61
N GLN A 93 -2.50 2.43 10.51
CA GLN A 93 -1.80 3.22 9.50
C GLN A 93 -0.27 3.19 9.70
N ILE A 94 0.22 3.35 10.93
CA ILE A 94 1.65 3.28 11.25
C ILE A 94 2.21 1.90 10.92
N THR A 95 1.47 0.85 11.27
CA THR A 95 1.84 -0.54 11.01
C THR A 95 1.93 -0.83 9.50
N ARG A 96 0.99 -0.31 8.70
CA ARG A 96 1.06 -0.39 7.22
C ARG A 96 2.26 0.35 6.64
N GLN A 97 2.61 1.51 7.17
CA GLN A 97 3.79 2.27 6.74
C GLN A 97 5.10 1.53 7.06
N LEU A 98 5.20 0.91 8.25
CA LEU A 98 6.35 0.09 8.65
C LEU A 98 6.51 -1.14 7.74
N LEU A 99 5.41 -1.82 7.40
CA LEU A 99 5.37 -2.94 6.47
C LEU A 99 5.80 -2.58 5.05
N THR A 100 5.42 -1.39 4.60
CA THR A 100 5.73 -0.89 3.25
C THR A 100 7.22 -0.60 3.12
N PHE A 101 7.86 -0.05 4.17
CA PHE A 101 9.30 0.14 4.24
C PHE A 101 10.08 -1.18 4.31
N ALA A 102 9.52 -2.16 5.00
CA ALA A 102 10.10 -3.47 5.25
C ALA A 102 10.20 -4.39 4.00
N ARG A 103 9.43 -4.14 2.93
CA ARG A 103 9.31 -5.08 1.80
C ARG A 103 9.89 -4.55 0.48
N ARG A 104 10.80 -5.32 -0.11
CA ARG A 104 11.08 -5.28 -1.55
C ARG A 104 9.91 -5.94 -2.29
N GLN A 105 8.96 -5.15 -2.78
CA GLN A 105 7.84 -5.63 -3.62
C GLN A 105 8.27 -6.00 -5.04
N ALA A 106 7.60 -6.99 -5.65
CA ALA A 106 7.41 -7.08 -7.08
C ALA A 106 6.26 -6.13 -7.48
N SER A 107 6.52 -5.19 -8.39
CA SER A 107 5.60 -4.13 -8.80
C SER A 107 4.48 -4.69 -9.71
N LYS A 108 3.21 -4.49 -9.35
CA LYS A 108 2.06 -4.80 -10.23
C LYS A 108 1.73 -3.56 -11.05
N ARG A 109 2.53 -3.30 -12.08
CA ARG A 109 2.30 -2.16 -12.96
C ARG A 109 1.01 -2.36 -13.75
N ALA A 110 0.12 -1.37 -13.70
CA ALA A 110 -1.09 -1.31 -14.50
C ALA A 110 -1.23 0.10 -15.07
N SER A 111 -2.06 0.25 -16.11
CA SER A 111 -2.47 1.57 -16.57
C SER A 111 -3.43 2.18 -15.55
N ILE A 112 -3.01 3.25 -14.88
CA ILE A 112 -3.79 3.92 -13.83
C ILE A 112 -4.15 5.35 -14.24
N ASP A 113 -5.35 5.76 -13.86
CA ASP A 113 -5.80 7.15 -13.93
C ASP A 113 -5.34 7.88 -12.65
N LEU A 114 -4.33 8.73 -12.79
CA LEU A 114 -3.76 9.46 -11.66
C LEU A 114 -4.72 10.52 -11.11
N GLY A 115 -5.60 11.07 -11.95
CA GLY A 115 -6.63 12.02 -11.52
C GLY A 115 -7.67 11.34 -10.64
N ALA A 116 -8.18 10.18 -11.06
CA ALA A 116 -9.11 9.38 -10.27
C ALA A 116 -8.48 8.93 -8.93
N LEU A 117 -7.21 8.50 -8.97
CA LEU A 117 -6.48 8.10 -7.78
C LEU A 117 -6.34 9.24 -6.76
N VAL A 118 -5.89 10.42 -7.20
CA VAL A 118 -5.74 11.59 -6.31
C VAL A 118 -7.08 12.02 -5.73
N ARG A 119 -8.17 12.02 -6.52
CA ARG A 119 -9.52 12.32 -6.04
C ARG A 119 -10.01 11.30 -4.99
N SER A 120 -9.72 10.01 -5.18
CA SER A 120 -10.08 8.98 -4.20
C SER A 120 -9.33 9.12 -2.87
N LEU A 121 -8.10 9.66 -2.89
CA LEU A 121 -7.30 9.91 -1.70
C LEU A 121 -7.66 11.21 -0.99
N GLU A 122 -8.29 12.16 -1.65
CA GLU A 122 -8.58 13.50 -1.11
C GLU A 122 -9.29 13.48 0.27
N PRO A 123 -10.35 12.68 0.51
CA PRO A 123 -11.00 12.61 1.82
C PRO A 123 -10.06 12.13 2.93
N PHE A 124 -9.16 11.20 2.61
CA PHE A 124 -8.15 10.69 3.52
C PHE A 124 -7.07 11.75 3.80
N LEU A 125 -6.57 12.40 2.74
CA LEU A 125 -5.53 13.44 2.86
C LEU A 125 -6.04 14.63 3.68
N LEU A 126 -7.29 15.05 3.51
CA LEU A 126 -7.93 16.08 4.34
C LEU A 126 -7.88 15.74 5.83
N ARG A 127 -8.19 14.49 6.21
CA ARG A 127 -8.13 14.04 7.61
C ARG A 127 -6.70 13.98 8.15
N VAL A 128 -5.75 13.55 7.32
CA VAL A 128 -4.35 13.36 7.71
C VAL A 128 -3.61 14.69 7.89
N VAL A 129 -3.92 15.67 7.04
CA VAL A 129 -3.35 17.02 7.06
C VAL A 129 -3.87 17.81 8.27
N GLY A 130 -5.14 17.65 8.63
CA GLY A 130 -5.78 18.24 9.80
C GLY A 130 -6.28 19.67 9.58
N GLU A 131 -6.98 20.22 10.59
CA GLU A 131 -7.75 21.47 10.46
C GLU A 131 -6.91 22.74 10.26
N ASN A 132 -5.61 22.67 10.60
CA ASN A 132 -4.71 23.83 10.52
C ASN A 132 -4.21 24.09 9.10
N VAL A 133 -4.41 23.17 8.16
CA VAL A 133 -3.82 23.28 6.83
C VAL A 133 -4.90 23.08 5.77
N ARG A 134 -5.05 24.06 4.88
CA ARG A 134 -6.01 24.00 3.77
C ARG A 134 -5.41 23.17 2.64
N LEU A 135 -5.97 21.99 2.40
CA LEU A 135 -5.63 21.17 1.23
C LEU A 135 -6.48 21.58 0.03
N SER A 136 -5.86 21.73 -1.14
CA SER A 136 -6.55 21.94 -2.41
C SER A 136 -6.01 20.97 -3.46
N VAL A 137 -6.91 20.39 -4.25
CA VAL A 137 -6.57 19.46 -5.33
C VAL A 137 -7.04 20.05 -6.65
N SER A 138 -6.14 20.13 -7.62
CA SER A 138 -6.43 20.59 -8.98
C SER A 138 -5.95 19.55 -9.98
N VAL A 139 -6.87 19.12 -10.85
CA VAL A 139 -6.59 18.13 -11.90
C VAL A 139 -6.96 18.77 -13.22
N ALA A 140 -5.98 18.99 -14.09
CA ALA A 140 -6.19 19.51 -15.44
C ALA A 140 -6.92 18.48 -16.31
N ASP A 141 -7.62 18.95 -17.33
CA ASP A 141 -8.26 18.08 -18.32
C ASP A 141 -7.21 17.41 -19.21
N GLY A 142 -7.49 16.18 -19.66
CA GLY A 142 -6.62 15.46 -20.60
C GLY A 142 -5.30 14.95 -20.01
N VAL A 143 -5.22 14.73 -18.70
CA VAL A 143 -4.05 14.09 -18.07
C VAL A 143 -3.95 12.63 -18.55
N PRO A 144 -2.83 12.21 -19.16
CA PRO A 144 -2.67 10.83 -19.63
C PRO A 144 -2.62 9.83 -18.47
N ARG A 145 -3.00 8.58 -18.72
CA ARG A 145 -2.80 7.49 -17.75
C ARG A 145 -1.31 7.18 -17.62
N ILE A 146 -0.89 6.59 -16.51
CA ILE A 146 0.51 6.15 -16.31
C ILE A 146 0.57 4.64 -16.10
N ASN A 147 1.68 4.02 -16.49
CA ASN A 147 1.92 2.60 -16.21
C ASN A 147 2.69 2.43 -14.90
N ALA A 148 1.97 2.33 -13.78
CA ALA A 148 2.56 2.28 -12.45
C ALA A 148 1.76 1.35 -11.52
N ASP A 149 2.34 1.03 -10.38
CA ASP A 149 1.64 0.33 -9.31
C ASP A 149 0.84 1.37 -8.50
N ALA A 150 -0.49 1.24 -8.48
CA ALA A 150 -1.37 2.20 -7.81
C ALA A 150 -0.98 2.39 -6.35
N SER A 151 -0.69 1.31 -5.62
CA SER A 151 -0.31 1.37 -4.21
C SER A 151 0.99 2.14 -3.96
N GLN A 152 1.95 2.02 -4.90
CA GLN A 152 3.20 2.76 -4.83
C GLN A 152 2.96 4.26 -5.10
N ILE A 153 2.10 4.58 -6.05
CA ILE A 153 1.76 5.98 -6.35
C ILE A 153 0.95 6.63 -5.21
N GLU A 154 0.02 5.91 -4.58
CA GLU A 154 -0.64 6.36 -3.36
C GLU A 154 0.39 6.67 -2.25
N GLN A 155 1.34 5.76 -2.03
CA GLN A 155 2.39 5.95 -1.03
C GLN A 155 3.30 7.15 -1.35
N LEU A 156 3.61 7.38 -2.62
CA LEU A 156 4.33 8.56 -3.08
C LEU A 156 3.58 9.84 -2.71
N ILE A 157 2.29 9.92 -3.04
CA ILE A 157 1.46 11.10 -2.75
C ILE A 157 1.37 11.34 -1.24
N VAL A 158 1.08 10.29 -0.45
CA VAL A 158 0.99 10.40 1.01
C VAL A 158 2.31 10.86 1.62
N ASN A 159 3.45 10.34 1.14
CA ASN A 159 4.77 10.77 1.63
C ASN A 159 5.05 12.24 1.33
N LEU A 160 4.71 12.73 0.14
CA LEU A 160 4.91 14.14 -0.22
C LEU A 160 4.00 15.05 0.62
N VAL A 161 2.71 14.70 0.74
CA VAL A 161 1.73 15.50 1.50
C VAL A 161 2.05 15.52 2.99
N MET A 162 2.49 14.40 3.57
CA MET A 162 2.93 14.36 4.97
C MET A 162 4.16 15.24 5.22
N ASN A 163 5.13 15.24 4.29
CA ASN A 163 6.28 16.13 4.42
C ASN A 163 5.89 17.61 4.31
N ALA A 164 5.01 17.94 3.37
CA ALA A 164 4.43 19.26 3.22
C ALA A 164 3.71 19.72 4.51
N ARG A 165 2.86 18.86 5.09
CA ARG A 165 2.17 19.14 6.36
C ARG A 165 3.15 19.40 7.49
N ASP A 166 4.13 18.54 7.67
CA ASP A 166 5.10 18.69 8.75
C ASP A 166 5.99 19.95 8.59
N ALA A 167 6.09 20.49 7.37
CA ALA A 167 6.79 21.74 7.10
C ALA A 167 5.95 23.00 7.41
N VAL A 168 4.62 22.88 7.51
CA VAL A 168 3.73 24.00 7.83
C VAL A 168 3.64 24.19 9.34
N THR A 169 4.15 25.32 9.83
CA THR A 169 4.04 25.70 11.24
C THR A 169 2.83 26.62 11.45
N GLY A 170 1.74 26.09 12.01
CA GLY A 170 0.51 26.86 12.25
C GLY A 170 -0.48 26.73 11.09
N GLN A 171 -1.06 27.86 10.64
CA GLN A 171 -1.96 27.86 9.48
C GLN A 171 -1.19 27.93 8.17
N GLY A 172 -1.58 27.11 7.19
CA GLY A 172 -0.98 27.15 5.86
C GLY A 172 -1.77 26.41 4.81
N THR A 173 -1.18 26.26 3.63
CA THR A 173 -1.82 25.65 2.47
C THR A 173 -0.96 24.54 1.88
N ILE A 174 -1.61 23.47 1.46
CA ILE A 174 -1.00 22.42 0.63
C ILE A 174 -1.84 22.33 -0.65
N GLN A 175 -1.18 22.35 -1.79
CA GLN A 175 -1.82 22.24 -3.09
C GLN A 175 -1.24 21.05 -3.84
N ILE A 176 -2.13 20.20 -4.37
CA ILE A 176 -1.79 19.09 -5.26
C ILE A 176 -2.26 19.48 -6.66
N GLU A 177 -1.34 19.47 -7.62
CA GLU A 177 -1.63 19.79 -9.02
C GLU A 177 -1.28 18.62 -9.92
N LEU A 178 -2.18 18.29 -10.84
CA LEU A 178 -1.96 17.32 -11.90
C LEU A 178 -2.14 18.00 -13.26
N ALA A 179 -1.11 17.91 -14.10
CA ALA A 179 -1.14 18.47 -15.45
C ALA A 179 -0.39 17.57 -16.44
N SER A 180 -0.80 17.57 -17.70
CA SER A 180 0.01 17.00 -18.78
C SER A 180 1.20 17.92 -19.08
N THR A 181 2.34 17.32 -19.45
CA THR A 181 3.52 18.04 -19.92
C THR A 181 4.16 17.22 -21.03
N VAL A 182 4.44 17.86 -22.16
CA VAL A 182 5.23 17.23 -23.22
C VAL A 182 6.69 17.52 -22.94
N VAL A 183 7.54 16.52 -23.12
CA VAL A 183 8.99 16.70 -23.15
C VAL A 183 9.42 16.55 -24.61
N ASP A 184 9.85 17.65 -25.22
CA ASP A 184 10.15 17.71 -26.66
C ASP A 184 11.55 17.20 -27.02
N GLU A 185 12.50 17.27 -26.08
CA GLU A 185 13.91 16.95 -26.29
C GLU A 185 14.47 16.05 -25.20
N VAL A 186 15.48 15.25 -25.55
CA VAL A 186 16.20 14.44 -24.58
C VAL A 186 16.87 15.36 -23.56
N ARG A 187 16.47 15.27 -22.30
CA ARG A 187 17.08 16.04 -21.21
C ARG A 187 17.86 15.13 -20.30
N GLN A 188 19.14 15.47 -20.08
CA GLN A 188 20.00 14.76 -19.15
C GLN A 188 19.96 15.46 -17.79
N ILE A 189 19.52 14.77 -16.75
CA ILE A 189 19.53 15.27 -15.37
C ILE A 189 20.36 14.30 -14.54
N GLY A 190 21.61 14.68 -14.25
CA GLY A 190 22.58 13.81 -13.59
C GLY A 190 22.87 12.55 -14.44
N THR A 191 22.60 11.37 -13.90
CA THR A 191 22.77 10.08 -14.59
C THR A 191 21.53 9.60 -15.35
N PHE A 192 20.44 10.39 -15.36
CA PHE A 192 19.18 10.01 -16.01
C PHE A 192 19.03 10.70 -17.38
N GLU A 193 18.55 9.92 -18.34
CA GLU A 193 18.17 10.36 -19.68
C GLU A 193 16.64 10.38 -19.77
N ILE A 194 16.07 11.55 -20.01
CA ILE A 194 14.63 11.73 -20.21
C ILE A 194 14.38 11.62 -21.70
N LEU A 195 13.55 10.66 -22.11
CA LEU A 195 13.16 10.52 -23.52
C LEU A 195 12.01 11.49 -23.86
N PRO A 196 11.93 11.98 -25.11
CA PRO A 196 10.79 12.74 -25.56
C PRO A 196 9.49 11.94 -25.44
N GLY A 197 8.40 12.59 -25.05
CA GLY A 197 7.08 11.95 -24.92
C GLY A 197 6.11 12.69 -24.02
N ASP A 198 4.95 12.08 -23.82
CA ASP A 198 3.91 12.58 -22.92
C ASP A 198 4.22 12.21 -21.48
N TYR A 199 4.18 13.20 -20.60
CA TYR A 199 4.37 13.01 -19.17
C TYR A 199 3.19 13.57 -18.39
N VAL A 200 2.89 12.93 -17.27
CA VAL A 200 2.05 13.48 -16.22
C VAL A 200 2.94 14.18 -15.20
N ARG A 201 2.65 15.46 -14.93
CA ARG A 201 3.27 16.24 -13.87
C ARG A 201 2.35 16.24 -12.65
N LEU A 202 2.82 15.64 -11.56
CA LEU A 202 2.26 15.76 -10.22
C LEU A 202 3.09 16.78 -9.43
N ALA A 203 2.48 17.89 -9.01
CA ALA A 203 3.12 18.86 -8.13
C ALA A 203 2.47 18.84 -6.74
N VAL A 204 3.30 18.88 -5.69
CA VAL A 204 2.87 19.09 -4.31
C VAL A 204 3.55 20.35 -3.80
N VAL A 205 2.76 21.39 -3.55
CA VAL A 205 3.20 22.72 -3.14
C VAL A 205 2.76 22.96 -1.70
N ASP A 206 3.66 23.39 -0.83
CA ASP A 206 3.35 23.80 0.53
C ASP A 206 3.81 25.23 0.82
N SER A 207 3.11 25.88 1.74
CA SER A 207 3.46 27.19 2.29
C SER A 207 4.32 27.08 3.57
N GLY A 208 5.09 26.00 3.71
CA GLY A 208 5.84 25.69 4.92
C GLY A 208 7.12 26.51 5.09
N VAL A 209 7.95 26.09 6.05
CA VAL A 209 9.22 26.77 6.39
C VAL A 209 10.29 26.67 5.30
N GLY A 210 10.09 25.84 4.27
CA GLY A 210 11.06 25.57 3.23
C GLY A 210 12.28 24.75 3.71
N ILE A 211 13.13 24.42 2.76
CA ILE A 211 14.32 23.56 2.92
C ILE A 211 15.58 24.36 2.56
N SER A 212 16.62 24.26 3.40
CA SER A 212 17.93 24.88 3.15
C SER A 212 18.68 24.18 2.00
N ALA A 213 19.62 24.91 1.37
CA ALA A 213 20.42 24.35 0.26
C ALA A 213 21.21 23.09 0.67
N GLU A 214 21.75 23.08 1.89
CA GLU A 214 22.47 21.94 2.46
C GLU A 214 21.56 20.72 2.64
N ALA A 215 20.37 20.91 3.23
CA ALA A 215 19.40 19.84 3.43
C ALA A 215 18.84 19.31 2.10
N ARG A 216 18.68 20.16 1.09
CA ARG A 216 18.18 19.76 -0.25
C ARG A 216 19.09 18.75 -0.93
N SER A 217 20.42 18.87 -0.75
CA SER A 217 21.40 17.93 -1.35
C SER A 217 21.30 16.51 -0.80
N ARG A 218 20.75 16.36 0.42
CA ARG A 218 20.68 15.09 1.17
C ARG A 218 19.26 14.58 1.38
N LEU A 219 18.27 15.29 0.84
CA LEU A 219 16.84 15.09 1.09
C LEU A 219 16.35 13.65 0.82
N PHE A 220 16.95 13.00 -0.18
CA PHE A 220 16.58 11.65 -0.61
C PHE A 220 17.46 10.56 0.03
N GLU A 221 18.42 10.92 0.89
CA GLU A 221 19.22 9.95 1.64
C GLU A 221 18.34 9.19 2.64
N PRO A 222 18.44 7.85 2.73
CA PRO A 222 17.73 7.09 3.75
C PRO A 222 18.10 7.57 5.16
N PHE A 223 17.09 7.70 6.03
CA PHE A 223 17.21 8.14 7.44
C PHE A 223 17.64 9.61 7.64
N PHE A 224 17.81 10.38 6.56
CA PHE A 224 18.06 11.80 6.69
C PHE A 224 16.78 12.53 7.13
N THR A 225 16.87 13.31 8.21
CA THR A 225 15.77 14.13 8.71
C THR A 225 16.34 15.37 9.40
N THR A 226 15.70 16.52 9.20
CA THR A 226 15.99 17.77 9.92
C THR A 226 15.13 17.93 11.17
N LYS A 227 14.23 16.96 11.44
CA LYS A 227 13.29 16.96 12.58
C LYS A 227 13.95 16.39 13.84
N GLU A 228 13.43 16.77 15.00
CA GLU A 228 13.87 16.23 16.31
C GLU A 228 13.80 14.70 16.36
N VAL A 229 14.70 14.11 17.18
CA VAL A 229 14.78 12.66 17.39
C VAL A 229 13.43 12.12 17.84
N GLY A 230 12.86 11.19 17.06
CA GLY A 230 11.55 10.58 17.33
C GLY A 230 10.35 11.22 16.61
N LYS A 231 10.49 12.41 15.99
CA LYS A 231 9.43 13.06 15.21
C LYS A 231 9.52 12.85 13.70
N GLY A 232 10.69 12.43 13.20
CA GLY A 232 10.89 12.12 11.78
C GLY A 232 11.67 10.83 11.60
N THR A 233 11.14 9.91 10.78
CA THR A 233 11.82 8.65 10.45
C THR A 233 12.91 8.81 9.39
N GLY A 234 12.86 9.90 8.61
CA GLY A 234 13.76 10.12 7.46
C GLY A 234 13.56 9.13 6.31
N LEU A 235 12.42 8.43 6.28
CA LEU A 235 12.15 7.36 5.31
C LEU A 235 11.14 7.77 4.22
N GLY A 236 10.34 8.82 4.45
CA GLY A 236 9.28 9.22 3.52
C GLY A 236 9.82 9.64 2.14
N LEU A 237 10.80 10.55 2.10
CA LEU A 237 11.34 11.08 0.84
C LEU A 237 12.26 10.10 0.11
N SER A 238 13.02 9.28 0.84
CA SER A 238 13.81 8.21 0.24
C SER A 238 12.93 7.14 -0.40
N THR A 239 11.81 6.77 0.25
CA THR A 239 10.81 5.85 -0.34
C THR A 239 10.12 6.47 -1.56
N ALA A 240 9.73 7.75 -1.48
CA ALA A 240 9.16 8.48 -2.62
C ALA A 240 10.12 8.47 -3.82
N HIS A 241 11.40 8.75 -3.60
CA HIS A 241 12.43 8.73 -4.64
C HIS A 241 12.59 7.33 -5.27
N GLU A 242 12.55 6.25 -4.47
CA GLU A 242 12.58 4.89 -5.02
C GLU A 242 11.36 4.55 -5.87
N ILE A 243 10.16 4.96 -5.46
CA ILE A 243 8.91 4.75 -6.21
C ILE A 243 8.97 5.47 -7.56
N ILE A 244 9.42 6.72 -7.56
CA ILE A 244 9.58 7.54 -8.76
C ILE A 244 10.58 6.87 -9.72
N ARG A 245 11.73 6.44 -9.19
CA ARG A 245 12.74 5.71 -9.97
C ARG A 245 12.19 4.42 -10.57
N LYS A 246 11.44 3.64 -9.79
CA LYS A 246 10.79 2.40 -10.27
C LYS A 246 9.71 2.67 -11.31
N SER A 247 9.13 3.86 -11.34
CA SER A 247 8.11 4.26 -12.32
C SER A 247 8.72 4.94 -13.55
N SER A 248 10.05 4.92 -13.70
CA SER A 248 10.79 5.66 -14.74
C SER A 248 10.46 7.16 -14.74
N GLY A 249 10.13 7.69 -13.56
CA GLY A 249 9.82 9.09 -13.35
C GLY A 249 11.00 9.90 -12.86
N LEU A 250 10.78 11.20 -12.77
CA LEU A 250 11.74 12.18 -12.25
C LEU A 250 11.08 12.99 -11.14
N ILE A 251 11.86 13.37 -10.14
CA ILE A 251 11.46 14.37 -9.13
C ILE A 251 12.39 15.58 -9.20
N ASP A 252 11.79 16.76 -9.16
CA ASP A 252 12.45 18.05 -9.04
C ASP A 252 11.93 18.76 -7.78
N VAL A 253 12.80 19.52 -7.11
CA VAL A 253 12.48 20.16 -5.83
C VAL A 253 12.90 21.62 -5.88
N GLU A 254 11.90 22.49 -5.83
CA GLU A 254 12.09 23.93 -5.69
C GLU A 254 11.69 24.35 -4.28
N SER A 255 12.59 24.98 -3.56
CA SER A 255 12.36 25.37 -2.18
C SER A 255 13.33 26.45 -1.77
N LYS A 256 12.83 27.40 -0.97
CA LYS A 256 13.62 28.43 -0.31
C LYS A 256 13.14 28.60 1.12
N VAL A 257 14.07 28.76 2.05
CA VAL A 257 13.76 28.94 3.47
C VAL A 257 12.84 30.14 3.64
N GLY A 258 11.67 29.92 4.23
CA GLY A 258 10.61 30.90 4.46
C GLY A 258 9.55 31.02 3.35
N ASP A 259 9.78 30.44 2.15
CA ASP A 259 8.90 30.58 0.98
C ASP A 259 8.16 29.28 0.62
N GLY A 260 8.27 28.23 1.45
CA GLY A 260 7.66 26.93 1.19
C GLY A 260 8.48 25.99 0.29
N THR A 261 7.89 24.84 -0.03
CA THR A 261 8.51 23.82 -0.89
C THR A 261 7.55 23.37 -1.99
N THR A 262 8.10 23.11 -3.17
CA THR A 262 7.41 22.52 -4.31
C THR A 262 8.14 21.29 -4.79
N PHE A 263 7.50 20.13 -4.65
CA PHE A 263 7.93 18.87 -5.25
C PHE A 263 7.23 18.68 -6.59
N ARG A 264 7.99 18.47 -7.67
CA ARG A 264 7.45 18.19 -9.01
C ARG A 264 7.88 16.82 -9.48
N VAL A 265 6.94 15.89 -9.55
CA VAL A 265 7.14 14.55 -10.08
C VAL A 265 6.65 14.49 -11.51
N ARG A 266 7.47 13.97 -12.43
CA ARG A 266 7.12 13.71 -13.83
C ARG A 266 7.11 12.21 -14.05
N LEU A 267 6.00 11.65 -14.53
CA LEU A 267 5.80 10.23 -14.78
C LEU A 267 5.44 10.02 -16.26
N PRO A 268 6.02 9.03 -16.96
CA PRO A 268 5.71 8.79 -18.37
C PRO A 268 4.26 8.37 -18.54
N GLY A 269 3.55 9.05 -19.44
CA GLY A 269 2.19 8.74 -19.83
C GLY A 269 2.13 7.53 -20.76
N VAL A 270 0.99 6.84 -20.76
CA VAL A 270 0.64 5.78 -21.71
C VAL A 270 -0.74 6.06 -22.28
N GLU A 271 -0.88 5.94 -23.60
CA GLU A 271 -2.19 5.82 -24.24
C GLU A 271 -2.71 4.40 -23.96
N ALA A 272 -3.76 4.28 -23.16
CA ALA A 272 -4.45 3.02 -22.94
C ALA A 272 -5.97 3.27 -22.88
N PRO A 273 -6.79 2.38 -23.48
CA PRO A 273 -8.23 2.52 -23.42
C PRO A 273 -8.76 2.40 -21.98
N PRO A 274 -9.89 3.04 -21.67
CA PRO A 274 -10.43 3.10 -20.32
C PRO A 274 -10.89 1.72 -19.86
N SER A 275 -10.29 1.23 -18.78
CA SER A 275 -10.90 0.25 -17.89
C SER A 275 -11.66 1.03 -16.82
N THR A 276 -12.99 1.06 -16.94
CA THR A 276 -13.92 1.61 -15.96
C THR A 276 -14.22 0.55 -14.90
N VAL A 277 -13.78 0.76 -13.67
CA VAL A 277 -14.43 0.18 -12.50
C VAL A 277 -14.71 1.35 -11.57
N ASP A 278 -15.84 2.00 -11.82
CA ASP A 278 -16.39 3.00 -10.93
C ASP A 278 -16.88 2.30 -9.65
N LYS A 279 -16.36 2.73 -8.49
CA LYS A 279 -16.93 2.37 -7.19
C LYS A 279 -18.12 3.30 -6.94
N GLU A 280 -19.31 2.84 -7.29
CA GLU A 280 -20.54 3.40 -6.73
C GLU A 280 -20.59 3.12 -5.22
N SER A 281 -20.79 4.17 -4.44
CA SER A 281 -21.10 4.09 -3.02
C SER A 281 -22.45 3.36 -2.86
N LEU A 282 -22.41 2.11 -2.43
CA LEU A 282 -23.59 1.27 -2.21
C LEU A 282 -24.44 1.82 -1.05
N ASP A 283 -25.72 1.98 -1.33
CA ASP A 283 -26.74 2.40 -0.38
C ASP A 283 -26.89 1.35 0.74
N SER A 284 -26.88 1.79 2.00
CA SER A 284 -26.78 0.91 3.19
C SER A 284 -27.98 -0.05 3.38
N SER A 285 -29.09 0.22 2.70
CA SER A 285 -30.29 -0.63 2.69
C SER A 285 -30.15 -1.88 1.80
N LEU A 286 -29.19 -1.91 0.87
CA LEU A 286 -28.93 -3.01 -0.06
C LEU A 286 -27.95 -4.06 0.50
N LEU A 287 -27.36 -3.82 1.68
CA LEU A 287 -26.29 -4.64 2.25
C LEU A 287 -26.79 -5.82 3.12
N GLN A 288 -28.10 -5.99 3.26
CA GLN A 288 -28.69 -7.10 4.04
C GLN A 288 -28.73 -8.40 3.23
N GLY A 289 -28.36 -9.52 3.86
CA GLY A 289 -28.37 -10.86 3.27
C GLY A 289 -29.21 -11.86 4.04
N ARG A 290 -29.43 -13.04 3.43
CA ARG A 290 -30.00 -14.24 4.08
C ARG A 290 -29.17 -15.49 3.83
N GLU A 291 -28.08 -15.34 3.09
CA GLU A 291 -27.17 -16.39 2.67
C GLU A 291 -26.40 -16.97 3.86
N THR A 292 -25.93 -18.21 3.71
CA THR A 292 -25.09 -18.85 4.71
C THR A 292 -23.62 -18.64 4.37
N ILE A 293 -22.87 -18.11 5.35
CA ILE A 293 -21.44 -17.85 5.24
C ILE A 293 -20.70 -18.76 6.21
N LEU A 294 -19.69 -19.48 5.72
CA LEU A 294 -18.75 -20.22 6.56
C LEU A 294 -17.53 -19.34 6.84
N VAL A 295 -17.30 -18.99 8.11
CA VAL A 295 -16.12 -18.25 8.56
C VAL A 295 -15.08 -19.21 9.13
N VAL A 296 -13.85 -19.13 8.62
CA VAL A 296 -12.70 -19.92 9.06
C VAL A 296 -11.60 -18.98 9.53
N GLU A 297 -11.36 -18.97 10.83
CA GLU A 297 -10.45 -18.01 11.48
C GLU A 297 -9.97 -18.64 12.79
N ASP A 298 -8.67 -18.74 13.01
CA ASP A 298 -8.08 -19.41 14.18
C ASP A 298 -8.18 -18.52 15.43
N GLU A 299 -8.07 -17.21 15.26
CA GLU A 299 -8.14 -16.26 16.36
C GLU A 299 -9.59 -16.09 16.85
N GLU A 300 -9.87 -16.54 18.08
CA GLU A 300 -11.23 -16.54 18.65
C GLU A 300 -11.87 -15.14 18.66
N VAL A 301 -11.06 -14.10 18.90
CA VAL A 301 -11.51 -12.71 18.92
C VAL A 301 -12.02 -12.28 17.55
N ILE A 302 -11.22 -12.49 16.50
CA ILE A 302 -11.58 -12.14 15.13
C ILE A 302 -12.78 -12.96 14.66
N ARG A 303 -12.79 -14.27 14.96
CA ARG A 303 -13.91 -15.17 14.63
C ARG A 303 -15.23 -14.70 15.26
N LYS A 304 -15.21 -14.22 16.52
CA LYS A 304 -16.39 -13.65 17.19
C LYS A 304 -16.87 -12.36 16.51
N ILE A 305 -15.95 -11.49 16.11
CA ILE A 305 -16.26 -10.22 15.45
C ILE A 305 -16.88 -10.46 14.09
N LEU A 306 -16.26 -11.29 13.25
CA LEU A 306 -16.78 -11.66 11.94
C LEU A 306 -18.19 -12.22 12.04
N ARG A 307 -18.42 -13.15 12.96
CA ARG A 307 -19.75 -13.70 13.21
C ARG A 307 -20.75 -12.61 13.57
N ARG A 308 -20.40 -11.71 14.49
CA ARG A 308 -21.31 -10.66 14.93
C ARG A 308 -21.60 -9.63 13.84
N MET A 309 -20.59 -9.19 13.09
CA MET A 309 -20.75 -8.29 11.94
C MET A 309 -21.69 -8.91 10.90
N LEU A 310 -21.42 -10.12 10.45
CA LEU A 310 -22.23 -10.79 9.43
C LEU A 310 -23.67 -11.05 9.93
N THR A 311 -23.85 -11.56 11.15
CA THR A 311 -25.20 -11.81 11.68
C THR A 311 -26.02 -10.52 11.85
N GLN A 312 -25.38 -9.39 12.20
CA GLN A 312 -26.07 -8.10 12.32
C GLN A 312 -26.67 -7.62 10.99
N TYR A 313 -26.11 -8.06 9.86
CA TYR A 313 -26.61 -7.76 8.51
C TYR A 313 -27.49 -8.89 7.92
N GLY A 314 -27.95 -9.82 8.75
CA GLY A 314 -28.96 -10.83 8.38
C GLY A 314 -28.41 -12.17 7.87
N TYR A 315 -27.09 -12.31 7.72
CA TYR A 315 -26.48 -13.54 7.23
C TYR A 315 -26.53 -14.67 8.28
N SER A 316 -26.71 -15.90 7.79
CA SER A 316 -26.53 -17.10 8.62
C SER A 316 -25.05 -17.45 8.67
N VAL A 317 -24.45 -17.53 9.86
CA VAL A 317 -23.00 -17.70 9.99
C VAL A 317 -22.65 -19.02 10.65
N LEU A 318 -21.91 -19.85 9.92
CA LEU A 318 -21.20 -21.02 10.47
C LEU A 318 -19.76 -20.59 10.77
N VAL A 319 -19.19 -21.07 11.87
CA VAL A 319 -17.82 -20.72 12.27
C VAL A 319 -16.99 -21.98 12.48
N ALA A 320 -15.73 -21.93 12.07
CA ALA A 320 -14.73 -22.96 12.33
C ALA A 320 -13.45 -22.28 12.84
N GLY A 321 -12.84 -22.86 13.88
CA GLY A 321 -11.57 -22.38 14.42
C GLY A 321 -10.35 -23.03 13.75
N ARG A 322 -10.56 -24.09 12.97
CA ARG A 322 -9.52 -24.85 12.28
C ARG A 322 -10.02 -25.36 10.94
N VAL A 323 -9.10 -25.65 10.03
CA VAL A 323 -9.45 -26.07 8.67
C VAL A 323 -10.13 -27.44 8.63
N GLU A 324 -9.74 -28.38 9.49
CA GLU A 324 -10.35 -29.73 9.52
C GLU A 324 -11.82 -29.65 9.92
N GLU A 325 -12.14 -28.77 10.86
CA GLU A 325 -13.52 -28.46 11.24
C GLU A 325 -14.27 -27.79 10.09
N ALA A 326 -13.64 -26.82 9.41
CA ALA A 326 -14.23 -26.15 8.27
C ALA A 326 -14.55 -27.12 7.12
N LEU A 327 -13.62 -28.02 6.78
CA LEU A 327 -13.82 -29.05 5.75
C LEU A 327 -14.92 -30.04 6.13
N ARG A 328 -15.00 -30.43 7.41
CA ARG A 328 -16.10 -31.27 7.89
C ARG A 328 -17.45 -30.57 7.72
N LEU A 329 -17.56 -29.32 8.17
CA LEU A 329 -18.77 -28.51 8.01
C LEU A 329 -19.13 -28.32 6.54
N TYR A 330 -18.14 -28.10 5.68
CA TYR A 330 -18.35 -27.91 4.24
C TYR A 330 -18.81 -29.21 3.55
N ARG A 331 -18.31 -30.38 3.97
CA ARG A 331 -18.80 -31.67 3.45
C ARG A 331 -20.22 -31.99 3.92
N GLU A 332 -20.57 -31.64 5.15
CA GLU A 332 -21.89 -31.93 5.72
C GLU A 332 -22.97 -30.96 5.22
N ARG A 333 -22.61 -29.69 4.98
CA ARG A 333 -23.57 -28.61 4.71
C ARG A 333 -23.24 -27.78 3.47
N GLY A 334 -22.32 -28.24 2.62
CA GLY A 334 -21.79 -27.49 1.47
C GLY A 334 -22.85 -26.95 0.53
N ASP A 335 -23.97 -27.65 0.37
CA ASP A 335 -25.09 -27.21 -0.47
C ASP A 335 -25.74 -25.91 0.02
N SER A 336 -25.73 -25.70 1.34
CA SER A 336 -26.30 -24.52 1.98
C SER A 336 -25.33 -23.34 2.10
N ILE A 337 -24.02 -23.58 1.94
CA ILE A 337 -22.98 -22.55 2.10
C ILE A 337 -22.83 -21.78 0.80
N ASN A 338 -23.08 -20.48 0.85
CA ASN A 338 -23.04 -19.58 -0.32
C ASN A 338 -21.70 -18.86 -0.48
N LEU A 339 -20.97 -18.67 0.63
CA LEU A 339 -19.66 -18.02 0.65
C LEU A 339 -18.81 -18.60 1.78
N VAL A 340 -17.54 -18.80 1.49
CA VAL A 340 -16.51 -19.08 2.49
C VAL A 340 -15.70 -17.81 2.73
N VAL A 341 -15.56 -17.40 3.99
CA VAL A 341 -14.67 -16.32 4.43
C VAL A 341 -13.55 -16.94 5.26
N THR A 342 -12.31 -16.84 4.83
CA THR A 342 -11.18 -17.49 5.51
C THR A 342 -10.00 -16.55 5.69
N ASP A 343 -9.30 -16.60 6.82
CA ASP A 343 -7.94 -16.05 6.89
C ASP A 343 -7.03 -16.87 5.97
N VAL A 344 -6.00 -16.23 5.46
CA VAL A 344 -5.06 -16.85 4.54
C VAL A 344 -3.92 -17.52 5.29
N ILE A 345 -3.45 -16.92 6.38
CA ILE A 345 -2.34 -17.46 7.16
C ILE A 345 -2.89 -17.97 8.48
N MET A 346 -2.91 -19.30 8.65
CA MET A 346 -3.25 -19.97 9.92
C MET A 346 -2.10 -20.92 10.33
N PRO A 347 -1.92 -21.23 11.64
CA PRO A 347 -0.77 -21.99 12.15
C PRO A 347 -0.63 -23.43 11.62
N ASP A 348 -1.76 -24.12 11.39
CA ASP A 348 -1.78 -25.56 11.10
C ASP A 348 -1.96 -25.91 9.61
N MET A 349 -2.61 -25.04 8.81
CA MET A 349 -2.75 -25.20 7.35
C MET A 349 -3.06 -23.85 6.67
N ASN A 350 -2.66 -23.67 5.40
CA ASN A 350 -2.85 -22.41 4.68
C ASN A 350 -4.32 -22.30 4.22
N GLY A 351 -4.97 -21.14 4.43
CA GLY A 351 -6.34 -20.91 3.95
C GLY A 351 -6.49 -21.08 2.43
N LEU A 352 -5.38 -20.97 1.69
CA LEU A 352 -5.30 -21.29 0.28
C LEU A 352 -5.52 -22.78 -0.03
N GLU A 353 -4.90 -23.68 0.75
CA GLU A 353 -5.04 -25.14 0.59
C GLU A 353 -6.48 -25.56 0.92
N PHE A 354 -7.08 -24.93 1.94
CA PHE A 354 -8.50 -25.09 2.24
C PHE A 354 -9.39 -24.70 1.06
N ALA A 355 -9.13 -23.54 0.44
CA ALA A 355 -9.92 -23.07 -0.70
C ALA A 355 -9.79 -23.99 -1.93
N GLN A 356 -8.61 -24.53 -2.18
CA GLN A 356 -8.39 -25.52 -3.25
C GLN A 356 -9.21 -26.80 -3.00
N GLU A 357 -9.26 -27.28 -1.76
CA GLU A 357 -10.09 -28.42 -1.40
C GLU A 357 -11.59 -28.12 -1.51
N VAL A 358 -12.01 -26.91 -1.14
CA VAL A 358 -13.39 -26.42 -1.31
C VAL A 358 -13.79 -26.39 -2.78
N GLU A 359 -12.93 -25.85 -3.66
CA GLU A 359 -13.17 -25.80 -5.10
C GLU A 359 -13.21 -27.21 -5.72
N ARG A 360 -12.35 -28.12 -5.25
CA ARG A 360 -12.38 -29.54 -5.66
C ARG A 360 -13.66 -30.24 -5.26
N LEU A 361 -14.20 -29.93 -4.08
CA LEU A 361 -15.47 -30.48 -3.58
C LEU A 361 -16.68 -29.88 -4.33
N ARG A 362 -16.62 -28.60 -4.65
CA ARG A 362 -17.69 -27.87 -5.35
C ARG A 362 -17.09 -26.84 -6.31
N PRO A 363 -16.96 -27.18 -7.60
CA PRO A 363 -16.51 -26.24 -8.61
C PRO A 363 -17.42 -25.01 -8.66
N GLY A 364 -16.82 -23.82 -8.67
CA GLY A 364 -17.55 -22.55 -8.60
C GLY A 364 -17.88 -22.08 -7.19
N ALA A 365 -17.23 -22.63 -6.16
CA ALA A 365 -17.40 -22.18 -4.79
C ALA A 365 -16.85 -20.76 -4.63
N LYS A 366 -17.60 -19.91 -3.94
CA LYS A 366 -17.17 -18.53 -3.67
C LYS A 366 -16.33 -18.50 -2.41
N VAL A 367 -15.12 -17.95 -2.52
CA VAL A 367 -14.19 -17.79 -1.40
C VAL A 367 -13.72 -16.34 -1.32
N LEU A 368 -13.88 -15.74 -0.15
CA LEU A 368 -13.33 -14.44 0.24
C LEU A 368 -12.20 -14.65 1.25
N PHE A 369 -11.03 -14.16 0.91
CA PHE A 369 -9.86 -14.23 1.77
C PHE A 369 -9.72 -12.96 2.60
N LEU A 370 -9.59 -13.12 3.91
CA LEU A 370 -9.17 -12.06 4.81
C LEU A 370 -7.66 -12.10 4.91
N SER A 371 -7.00 -10.94 4.84
CA SER A 371 -5.56 -10.90 5.01
C SER A 371 -5.11 -9.56 5.56
N GLY A 372 -4.21 -9.58 6.55
CA GLY A 372 -3.41 -8.39 6.89
C GLY A 372 -2.46 -7.95 5.77
N TYR A 373 -2.36 -8.73 4.68
CA TYR A 373 -1.50 -8.45 3.54
C TYR A 373 -1.99 -9.18 2.26
N THR A 374 -2.89 -8.53 1.52
CA THR A 374 -3.48 -9.05 0.27
C THR A 374 -2.45 -9.37 -0.83
N ASP A 375 -1.30 -8.69 -0.87
CA ASP A 375 -0.33 -8.83 -1.97
C ASP A 375 0.65 -10.01 -1.88
N ALA A 376 0.94 -10.53 -0.68
CA ALA A 376 1.92 -11.62 -0.49
C ALA A 376 1.34 -12.97 -0.89
N ILE A 377 0.01 -13.06 -0.86
CA ILE A 377 -0.73 -14.26 -1.21
C ILE A 377 -0.83 -14.33 -2.73
N ILE A 378 -1.12 -13.20 -3.39
CA ILE A 378 -1.14 -13.07 -4.85
C ILE A 378 0.26 -13.37 -5.45
N ALA A 379 1.35 -13.04 -4.73
CA ALA A 379 2.71 -13.37 -5.16
C ALA A 379 3.09 -14.84 -4.92
N LYS A 380 2.58 -15.49 -3.87
CA LYS A 380 2.84 -16.91 -3.57
C LYS A 380 2.01 -17.86 -4.41
N THR A 381 0.81 -17.47 -4.85
CA THR A 381 -0.08 -18.35 -5.59
C THR A 381 0.36 -18.59 -7.03
N GLY A 382 1.20 -17.73 -7.63
CA GLY A 382 1.70 -17.92 -9.00
C GLY A 382 0.63 -17.97 -10.10
N VAL A 383 -0.64 -17.92 -9.73
CA VAL A 383 -1.80 -18.11 -10.59
C VAL A 383 -2.44 -16.73 -10.78
N LEU A 384 -2.08 -16.12 -11.89
CA LEU A 384 -2.80 -15.02 -12.55
C LEU A 384 -4.10 -15.50 -13.21
N GLU A 385 -4.57 -16.71 -12.91
CA GLU A 385 -5.79 -17.26 -13.47
C GLU A 385 -6.96 -17.01 -12.51
N GLN A 386 -7.68 -15.95 -12.82
CA GLN A 386 -9.13 -15.79 -12.64
C GLN A 386 -9.66 -15.70 -11.18
N ARG A 387 -9.97 -14.45 -10.77
CA ARG A 387 -11.07 -14.07 -9.86
C ARG A 387 -11.01 -14.54 -8.40
N VAL A 388 -9.86 -14.37 -7.74
CA VAL A 388 -9.77 -14.54 -6.27
C VAL A 388 -10.19 -13.26 -5.54
N HIS A 389 -11.10 -13.36 -4.56
CA HIS A 389 -11.60 -12.21 -3.80
C HIS A 389 -10.85 -12.03 -2.48
N PHE A 390 -10.47 -10.79 -2.15
CA PHE A 390 -9.71 -10.46 -0.95
C PHE A 390 -10.28 -9.24 -0.20
N LEU A 391 -10.09 -9.23 1.12
CA LEU A 391 -10.34 -8.10 2.01
C LEU A 391 -9.15 -7.91 2.96
N GLY A 392 -8.65 -6.67 3.04
CA GLY A 392 -7.50 -6.30 3.86
C GLY A 392 -7.85 -6.10 5.34
N LYS A 393 -7.10 -6.70 6.27
CA LYS A 393 -7.16 -6.39 7.71
C LYS A 393 -6.27 -5.17 8.03
N PRO A 394 -6.68 -4.25 8.94
CA PRO A 394 -8.02 -4.18 9.54
C PRO A 394 -9.05 -3.63 8.54
N PHE A 395 -10.28 -4.11 8.68
CA PHE A 395 -11.46 -3.69 7.93
C PHE A 395 -12.56 -3.21 8.87
N THR A 396 -13.45 -2.36 8.37
CA THR A 396 -14.71 -1.98 9.06
C THR A 396 -15.82 -3.00 8.78
N ALA A 397 -16.91 -2.94 9.55
CA ALA A 397 -18.10 -3.74 9.23
C ALA A 397 -18.63 -3.46 7.82
N GLU A 398 -18.70 -2.19 7.41
CA GLU A 398 -19.22 -1.79 6.08
C GLU A 398 -18.35 -2.34 4.94
N GLU A 399 -17.02 -2.30 5.08
CA GLU A 399 -16.08 -2.85 4.10
C GLU A 399 -16.25 -4.37 3.96
N LEU A 400 -16.41 -5.08 5.09
CA LEU A 400 -16.67 -6.51 5.09
C LEU A 400 -17.98 -6.84 4.36
N ILE A 401 -19.07 -6.17 4.70
CA ILE A 401 -20.39 -6.48 4.13
C ILE A 401 -20.44 -6.10 2.65
N GLY A 402 -19.89 -4.94 2.28
CA GLY A 402 -19.78 -4.52 0.88
C GLY A 402 -19.03 -5.57 0.05
N LYS A 403 -17.91 -6.09 0.58
CA LYS A 403 -17.16 -7.11 -0.13
C LYS A 403 -17.89 -8.45 -0.19
N VAL A 404 -18.54 -8.87 0.89
CA VAL A 404 -19.38 -10.08 0.91
C VAL A 404 -20.48 -9.99 -0.15
N ARG A 405 -21.14 -8.85 -0.28
CA ARG A 405 -22.22 -8.63 -1.25
C ARG A 405 -21.70 -8.66 -2.68
N GLU A 406 -20.60 -7.96 -2.96
CA GLU A 406 -19.90 -7.99 -4.24
C GLU A 406 -19.59 -9.43 -4.69
N VAL A 407 -19.08 -10.26 -3.77
CA VAL A 407 -18.75 -11.66 -4.06
C VAL A 407 -20.00 -12.50 -4.28
N LEU A 408 -21.01 -12.36 -3.43
CA LEU A 408 -22.27 -13.12 -3.53
C LEU A 408 -23.07 -12.79 -4.80
N ASP A 409 -23.00 -11.56 -5.28
CA ASP A 409 -23.74 -11.11 -6.47
C ASP A 409 -22.95 -11.31 -7.78
N SER A 410 -21.64 -11.59 -7.69
CA SER A 410 -20.83 -11.95 -8.86
C SER A 410 -21.32 -13.26 -9.52
N PRO A 411 -21.33 -13.38 -10.87
CA PRO A 411 -21.79 -14.60 -11.54
C PRO A 411 -20.90 -15.81 -11.18
N PRO A 412 -21.47 -17.04 -11.09
CA PRO A 412 -20.73 -18.23 -10.72
C PRO A 412 -19.58 -18.51 -11.69
N SER A 413 -18.43 -18.93 -11.15
CA SER A 413 -17.23 -19.28 -11.92
C SER A 413 -17.54 -20.44 -12.89
N ALA A 414 -17.23 -20.27 -14.17
CA ALA A 414 -17.20 -21.40 -15.10
C ALA A 414 -16.01 -22.31 -14.75
N PRO A 415 -16.13 -23.64 -14.89
CA PRO A 415 -15.06 -24.57 -14.54
C PRO A 415 -13.82 -24.32 -15.41
N SER A 416 -12.64 -24.24 -14.77
CA SER A 416 -11.35 -24.22 -15.48
C SER A 416 -11.22 -25.48 -16.32
N ALA A 417 -11.13 -25.32 -17.65
CA ALA A 417 -10.77 -26.40 -18.55
C ALA A 417 -9.31 -26.81 -18.29
N ILE A 418 -9.11 -28.13 -18.22
CA ILE A 418 -7.89 -28.87 -17.82
C ILE A 418 -6.64 -28.45 -18.57
#